data_AF-A0A960D3A5-F1
#
_entry.id   AF-A0A960D3A5-F1
#
_cell.length_a   1.000
_cell.length_b   1.000
_cell.length_c   1.000
_cell.angle_alpha   90.00
_cell.angle_beta   90.00
_cell.angle_gamma   90.00
#
_symmetry.space_group_name_H-M   'P 1'
#
loop_
_entity.id
_entity.type
_entity.pdbx_description
1 polymer ?
#
loop_
_entity_poly.entity_id
_entity_poly.type
_entity_poly.pdbx_seq_one_letter_code
_entity_poly.pdbx_strand_id
1 'polypeptide(L)'
;MTDSPLSLVEEHLYQELFLHQLNWSAPDSPPISYTAEDGQTYTATNISSYKGLRVWVCDDKPGSKIEAELDRLIAKTTTDRLVIFHNDDEQVWRWPARRTKDNSTSTRLTSHRHRNGRANPNFAARLDVIRLPID
;
A
#
# COMPACT_ATOMS: atom_id res chain seq x y z
N MET A 1 8.24 3.40 23.86
CA MET A 1 9.19 3.90 22.84
C MET A 1 8.32 4.21 21.64
N THR A 2 8.32 5.43 21.13
CA THR A 2 7.55 5.78 19.94
C THR A 2 8.37 5.35 18.73
N ASP A 3 8.08 4.17 18.20
CA ASP A 3 8.70 3.71 16.95
C ASP A 3 8.36 4.70 15.84
N SER A 4 9.39 5.12 15.09
CA SER A 4 9.21 6.05 13.99
C SER A 4 8.38 5.36 12.89
N PRO A 5 7.52 6.09 12.15
CA PRO A 5 6.84 5.55 10.98
C PRO A 5 7.77 4.81 10.01
N LEU A 6 9.02 5.26 9.89
CA LEU A 6 10.03 4.57 9.07
C LEU A 6 10.46 3.22 9.67
N SER A 7 10.62 3.12 10.99
CA SER A 7 11.01 1.87 11.66
C SER A 7 9.95 0.79 11.44
N LEU A 8 8.67 1.12 11.62
CA LEU A 8 7.57 0.18 11.37
C LEU A 8 7.52 -0.28 9.90
N VAL A 9 7.87 0.61 8.98
CA VAL A 9 7.96 0.28 7.56
C VAL A 9 9.09 -0.71 7.29
N GLU A 10 10.28 -0.47 7.87
CA GLU A 10 11.44 -1.34 7.72
C GLU A 10 11.23 -2.71 8.40
N GLU A 11 10.41 -2.77 9.45
CA GLU A 11 10.00 -4.00 10.13
C GLU A 11 8.80 -4.69 9.45
N HIS A 12 8.31 -4.14 8.33
CA HIS A 12 7.11 -4.62 7.62
C HIS A 12 5.83 -4.61 8.48
N LEU A 13 5.82 -3.86 9.58
CA LEU A 13 4.69 -3.64 10.49
C LEU A 13 3.74 -2.57 9.94
N TYR A 14 3.28 -2.77 8.70
CA TYR A 14 2.44 -1.80 8.01
C TYR A 14 1.09 -1.60 8.71
N GLN A 15 0.48 -2.66 9.24
CA GLN A 15 -0.79 -2.52 9.96
C GLN A 15 -0.63 -1.59 11.18
N GLU A 16 0.42 -1.77 11.97
CA GLU A 16 0.68 -0.91 13.11
C GLU A 16 0.98 0.54 12.71
N LEU A 17 1.77 0.72 11.64
CA LEU A 17 2.00 2.04 11.05
C LEU A 17 0.69 2.75 10.74
N PHE A 18 -0.22 2.10 10.02
CA PHE A 18 -1.46 2.74 9.59
C PHE A 18 -2.40 3.01 10.76
N LEU A 19 -2.55 2.05 11.68
CA LEU A 19 -3.48 2.18 12.80
C LEU A 19 -2.97 3.12 13.90
N HIS A 20 -1.69 3.02 14.28
CA HIS A 20 -1.15 3.73 15.43
C HIS A 20 -0.41 5.03 15.08
N GLN A 21 0.30 5.07 13.94
CA GLN A 21 1.07 6.27 13.55
C GLN A 21 0.26 7.21 12.65
N LEU A 22 -0.44 6.63 11.67
CA LEU A 22 -1.19 7.38 10.68
C LEU A 22 -2.64 7.65 11.10
N ASN A 23 -3.12 7.03 12.18
CA ASN A 23 -4.48 7.13 12.72
C ASN A 23 -5.59 6.70 11.74
N TRP A 24 -5.31 5.68 10.92
CA TRP A 24 -6.30 5.09 10.03
C TRP A 24 -7.18 4.07 10.76
N SER A 25 -8.26 3.65 10.10
CA SER A 25 -9.19 2.66 10.65
C SER A 25 -8.74 1.23 10.35
N ALA A 26 -9.30 0.29 11.11
CA ALA A 26 -9.10 -1.15 10.93
C ALA A 26 -9.40 -1.58 9.48
N PRO A 27 -8.80 -2.68 9.01
CA PRO A 27 -9.16 -3.26 7.72
C PRO A 27 -10.63 -3.68 7.70
N ASP A 28 -11.29 -3.48 6.56
CA ASP A 28 -12.72 -3.73 6.37
C ASP A 28 -13.00 -4.75 5.27
N SER A 29 -11.94 -5.29 4.64
CA SER A 29 -12.05 -6.17 3.47
C SER A 29 -11.25 -7.46 3.65
N PRO A 30 -11.74 -8.60 3.13
CA PRO A 30 -11.00 -9.85 3.19
C PRO A 30 -9.77 -9.81 2.25
N PRO A 31 -8.74 -10.64 2.51
CA PRO A 31 -7.60 -10.77 1.61
C PRO A 31 -8.00 -11.21 0.20
N ILE A 32 -7.25 -10.75 -0.79
CA ILE A 32 -7.43 -11.08 -2.21
C ILE A 32 -6.22 -11.90 -2.67
N SER A 33 -6.45 -13.12 -3.12
CA SER A 33 -5.39 -13.99 -3.65
C SER A 33 -5.45 -14.11 -5.17
N TYR A 34 -4.28 -14.23 -5.78
CA TYR A 34 -4.09 -14.47 -7.19
C TYR A 34 -3.11 -15.62 -7.41
N THR A 35 -3.54 -16.67 -8.10
CA THR A 35 -2.68 -17.79 -8.48
C THR A 35 -2.14 -17.55 -9.88
N ALA A 36 -0.82 -17.48 -10.00
CA ALA A 36 -0.12 -17.29 -11.25
C ALA A 36 -0.06 -18.60 -12.06
N GLU A 37 0.34 -18.48 -13.33
CA GLU A 37 0.41 -19.61 -14.28
C GLU A 37 1.44 -20.69 -13.85
N ASP A 38 2.43 -20.30 -13.05
CA ASP A 38 3.43 -21.19 -12.45
C ASP A 38 2.92 -21.96 -11.21
N GLY A 39 1.68 -21.69 -10.77
CA GLY A 39 1.08 -22.27 -9.58
C GLY A 39 1.37 -21.51 -8.28
N GLN A 40 2.19 -20.46 -8.30
CA GLN A 40 2.46 -19.64 -7.12
C GLN A 40 1.22 -18.79 -6.80
N THR A 41 0.80 -18.78 -5.54
CA THR A 41 -0.31 -17.94 -5.09
C THR A 41 0.23 -16.73 -4.34
N TYR A 42 -0.20 -15.55 -4.76
CA TYR A 42 0.14 -14.28 -4.16
C TYR A 42 -1.09 -13.70 -3.47
N THR A 43 -0.95 -13.28 -2.23
CA THR A 43 -2.08 -12.75 -1.44
C THR A 43 -1.84 -11.30 -1.08
N ALA A 44 -2.83 -10.46 -1.36
CA ALA A 44 -2.91 -9.08 -0.93
C ALA A 44 -3.89 -8.96 0.24
N THR A 45 -3.38 -8.64 1.42
CA THR A 45 -4.16 -8.51 2.65
C THR A 45 -4.52 -7.05 2.89
N ASN A 46 -5.79 -6.77 3.19
CA ASN A 46 -6.17 -5.43 3.63
C ASN A 46 -5.69 -5.25 5.07
N ILE A 47 -4.86 -4.24 5.30
CA ILE A 47 -4.30 -3.94 6.63
C ILE A 47 -4.95 -2.72 7.29
N SER A 48 -5.58 -1.86 6.50
CA SER A 48 -6.21 -0.64 7.00
C SER A 48 -7.14 -0.03 5.95
N SER A 49 -8.10 0.76 6.41
CA SER A 49 -9.03 1.50 5.56
C SER A 49 -9.28 2.90 6.11
N TYR A 50 -9.57 3.86 5.24
CA TYR A 50 -10.00 5.20 5.62
C TYR A 50 -10.88 5.85 4.54
N LYS A 51 -12.12 6.22 4.88
CA LYS A 51 -13.07 6.93 3.99
C LYS A 51 -13.14 6.35 2.55
N GLY A 52 -13.10 5.02 2.43
CA GLY A 52 -13.15 4.31 1.15
C GLY A 52 -11.80 4.07 0.46
N LEU A 53 -10.71 4.69 0.95
CA LEU A 53 -9.34 4.34 0.57
C LEU A 53 -8.88 3.14 1.40
N ARG A 54 -8.43 2.07 0.73
CA ARG A 54 -7.95 0.85 1.39
C ARG A 54 -6.49 0.59 1.14
N VAL A 55 -5.79 0.10 2.16
CA VAL A 55 -4.38 -0.26 2.10
C VAL A 55 -4.26 -1.77 2.03
N TRP A 56 -3.55 -2.24 1.01
CA TRP A 56 -3.33 -3.64 0.72
C TRP A 56 -1.84 -3.93 0.77
N VAL A 57 -1.46 -5.02 1.42
CA VAL A 57 -0.06 -5.48 1.51
C VAL A 57 0.03 -6.86 0.87
N CYS A 58 1.01 -7.04 0.00
CA CYS A 58 1.44 -8.33 -0.50
C CYS A 58 2.86 -8.58 -0.01
N ASP A 59 3.03 -9.69 0.69
CA ASP A 59 4.32 -10.11 1.30
C ASP A 59 5.32 -10.67 0.28
N ASP A 60 4.95 -10.60 -1.00
CA ASP A 60 5.75 -11.01 -2.12
C ASP A 60 5.94 -9.86 -3.11
N LYS A 61 7.05 -9.93 -3.86
CA LYS A 61 7.34 -9.06 -4.99
C LYS A 61 7.37 -9.87 -6.29
N PRO A 62 6.19 -10.24 -6.82
CA PRO A 62 6.08 -11.13 -7.98
C PRO A 62 6.40 -10.47 -9.33
N GLY A 63 6.76 -9.19 -9.32
CA GLY A 63 7.08 -8.41 -10.50
C GLY A 63 5.86 -7.81 -11.20
N SER A 64 6.11 -6.94 -12.18
CA SER A 64 5.11 -5.99 -12.68
C SER A 64 3.85 -6.61 -13.28
N LYS A 65 3.94 -7.81 -13.92
CA LYS A 65 2.78 -8.50 -14.51
C LYS A 65 1.80 -8.93 -13.40
N ILE A 66 2.28 -9.66 -12.41
CA ILE A 66 1.47 -10.19 -11.32
C ILE A 66 0.97 -9.06 -10.40
N GLU A 67 1.83 -8.08 -10.09
CA GLU A 67 1.42 -6.89 -9.35
C GLU A 67 0.27 -6.14 -10.05
N ALA A 68 0.23 -6.14 -11.39
CA ALA A 68 -0.86 -5.54 -12.16
C ALA A 68 -2.13 -6.41 -12.16
N GLU A 69 -2.02 -7.74 -12.14
CA GLU A 69 -3.17 -8.63 -11.97
C GLU A 69 -3.79 -8.51 -10.57
N LEU A 70 -2.97 -8.52 -9.52
CA LEU A 70 -3.42 -8.27 -8.15
C LEU A 70 -4.09 -6.90 -8.03
N ASP A 71 -3.47 -5.86 -8.58
CA ASP A 71 -4.10 -4.53 -8.61
C ASP A 71 -5.45 -4.55 -9.32
N ARG A 72 -5.57 -5.25 -10.46
CA ARG A 72 -6.83 -5.40 -11.17
C ARG A 72 -7.89 -6.13 -10.35
N LEU A 73 -7.52 -7.12 -9.55
CA LEU A 73 -8.45 -7.81 -8.66
C LEU A 73 -8.92 -6.90 -7.53
N ILE A 74 -8.00 -6.16 -6.89
CA ILE A 74 -8.35 -5.18 -5.86
C ILE A 74 -9.21 -4.05 -6.46
N ALA A 75 -8.97 -3.67 -7.72
CA ALA A 75 -9.75 -2.67 -8.43
C ALA A 75 -11.23 -3.02 -8.58
N LYS A 76 -11.56 -4.31 -8.61
CA LYS A 76 -12.95 -4.78 -8.70
C LYS A 76 -13.72 -4.55 -7.40
N THR A 77 -13.02 -4.50 -6.26
CA THR A 77 -13.63 -4.34 -4.93
C THR A 77 -13.49 -2.91 -4.40
N THR A 78 -12.44 -2.19 -4.82
CA THR A 78 -12.10 -0.88 -4.26
C THR A 78 -11.57 0.08 -5.33
N THR A 79 -12.22 1.23 -5.47
CA THR A 79 -11.82 2.27 -6.43
C THR A 79 -10.52 2.97 -6.02
N ASP A 80 -10.45 3.47 -4.78
CA ASP A 80 -9.28 4.15 -4.23
C ASP A 80 -8.50 3.18 -3.33
N ARG A 81 -7.26 2.87 -3.72
CA ARG A 81 -6.45 1.86 -3.04
C ARG A 81 -4.98 2.22 -3.04
N LEU A 82 -4.31 1.89 -1.95
CA LEU A 82 -2.86 1.87 -1.83
C LEU A 82 -2.42 0.41 -1.78
N VAL A 83 -1.50 0.01 -2.64
CA VAL A 83 -1.00 -1.38 -2.66
C VAL A 83 0.50 -1.37 -2.38
N ILE A 84 0.92 -2.13 -1.39
CA ILE A 84 2.30 -2.28 -0.95
C ILE A 84 2.73 -3.69 -1.33
N PHE A 85 3.80 -3.79 -2.12
CA PHE A 85 4.45 -5.05 -2.43
C PHE A 85 5.82 -5.00 -1.79
N HIS A 86 6.19 -5.97 -0.98
CA HIS A 86 7.49 -5.97 -0.33
C HIS A 86 8.17 -7.33 -0.42
N ASN A 87 9.47 -7.30 -0.20
CA ASN A 87 10.30 -8.44 0.10
C ASN A 87 11.29 -8.01 1.20
N ASP A 88 12.16 -8.92 1.65
CA ASP A 88 13.08 -8.67 2.76
C ASP A 88 13.97 -7.41 2.59
N ASP A 89 14.28 -7.03 1.36
CA ASP A 89 15.21 -5.93 1.04
C ASP A 89 14.53 -4.63 0.59
N GLU A 90 13.41 -4.73 -0.12
CA GLU A 90 12.78 -3.64 -0.86
C GLU A 90 11.26 -3.72 -0.84
N GLN A 91 10.65 -2.55 -0.88
CA GLN A 91 9.22 -2.37 -0.91
C GLN A 91 8.80 -1.37 -1.99
N VAL A 92 7.65 -1.64 -2.59
CA VAL A 92 7.07 -0.90 -3.69
C VAL A 92 5.66 -0.50 -3.30
N TRP A 93 5.47 0.80 -3.13
CA TRP A 93 4.21 1.38 -2.73
C TRP A 93 3.53 2.00 -3.95
N ARG A 94 2.35 1.52 -4.29
CA ARG A 94 1.50 2.03 -5.36
C ARG A 94 0.44 2.95 -4.78
N TRP A 95 0.67 4.25 -4.93
CA TRP A 95 -0.17 5.28 -4.39
C TRP A 95 -1.24 5.71 -5.39
N PRO A 96 -2.50 5.91 -4.98
CA PRO A 96 -3.53 6.47 -5.85
C PRO A 96 -3.22 7.93 -6.15
N ALA A 97 -2.84 8.22 -7.40
CA ALA A 97 -2.68 9.56 -7.91
C ALA A 97 -3.90 9.93 -8.74
N ARG A 98 -4.71 10.84 -8.21
CA ARG A 98 -5.83 11.42 -8.93
C ARG A 98 -5.29 12.38 -9.99
N ARG A 99 -5.53 12.09 -11.27
CA ARG A 99 -5.33 13.04 -12.36
C ARG A 99 -6.68 13.55 -12.84
N THR A 100 -6.88 14.85 -12.68
CA THR A 100 -8.01 15.56 -13.29
C THR A 100 -7.53 16.08 -14.63
N LYS A 101 -8.09 15.57 -15.73
CA LYS A 101 -7.86 16.15 -17.07
C LYS A 101 -9.20 16.19 -17.80
N ASP A 102 -9.60 17.39 -18.22
CA ASP A 102 -10.79 17.66 -19.05
C ASP A 102 -12.06 16.91 -18.61
N ASN A 103 -12.60 17.30 -17.45
CA ASN A 103 -13.87 16.81 -16.89
C ASN A 103 -13.95 15.30 -16.58
N SER A 104 -12.85 14.55 -16.76
CA SER A 104 -12.71 13.16 -16.34
C SER A 104 -11.68 13.04 -15.22
N THR A 105 -12.08 12.40 -14.12
CA THR A 105 -11.17 12.07 -13.03
C THR A 105 -10.67 10.65 -13.20
N SER A 106 -9.39 10.49 -13.55
CA SER A 106 -8.76 9.16 -13.66
C SER A 106 -7.80 8.96 -12.50
N THR A 107 -8.01 7.89 -11.71
CA THR A 107 -7.08 7.46 -10.67
C THR A 107 -6.03 6.55 -11.29
N ARG A 108 -4.77 7.00 -11.36
CA ARG A 108 -3.63 6.16 -11.77
C ARG A 108 -2.77 5.87 -10.57
N LEU A 109 -2.24 4.66 -10.46
CA LEU A 109 -1.32 4.31 -9.40
C LEU A 109 0.10 4.77 -9.74
N THR A 110 0.73 5.51 -8.83
CA THR A 110 2.15 5.88 -8.94
C THR A 110 2.97 4.97 -8.05
N SER A 111 3.91 4.25 -8.66
CA SER A 111 4.78 3.32 -7.93
C SER A 111 5.99 4.06 -7.35
N HIS A 112 6.20 3.90 -6.04
CA HIS A 112 7.31 4.45 -5.30
C HIS A 112 8.08 3.31 -4.63
N ARG A 113 9.38 3.21 -4.91
CA ARG A 113 10.23 2.17 -4.33
C ARG A 113 10.96 2.74 -3.13
N HIS A 114 11.01 1.96 -2.06
CA HIS A 114 11.82 2.21 -0.88
C HIS A 114 12.63 0.96 -0.59
N ARG A 115 13.87 1.14 -0.14
CA ARG A 115 14.80 0.05 0.17
C ARG A 115 15.14 0.14 1.64
N ASN A 116 15.02 -0.97 2.35
CA ASN A 116 15.22 -1.03 3.79
C ASN A 116 16.65 -0.60 4.14
N GLY A 117 16.81 0.18 5.22
CA GLY A 117 18.11 0.72 5.65
C GLY A 117 18.62 1.91 4.82
N ARG A 118 17.85 2.39 3.82
CA ARG A 118 18.20 3.59 3.05
C ARG A 118 17.29 4.75 3.45
N ALA A 119 17.91 5.80 4.00
CA ALA A 119 17.21 7.05 4.30
C ALA A 119 16.50 7.59 3.04
N ASN A 120 15.17 7.69 3.13
CA ASN A 120 14.34 8.20 2.04
C ASN A 120 13.43 9.32 2.57
N PRO A 121 13.93 10.56 2.64
CA PRO A 121 13.15 11.68 3.19
C PRO A 121 11.87 11.96 2.40
N ASN A 122 11.87 11.69 1.08
CA ASN A 122 10.68 11.81 0.25
C ASN A 122 9.60 10.79 0.62
N PHE A 123 10.00 9.60 1.07
CA PHE A 123 9.06 8.57 1.50
C PHE A 123 8.48 8.90 2.89
N ALA A 124 9.32 9.35 3.82
CA ALA A 124 8.87 9.83 5.14
C ALA A 124 7.83 10.96 4.99
N ALA A 125 8.14 11.96 4.16
CA ALA A 125 7.21 13.06 3.89
C ALA A 125 5.87 12.58 3.29
N ARG A 126 5.85 11.49 2.52
CA ARG A 126 4.61 10.91 1.99
C ARG A 126 3.76 10.24 3.05
N LEU A 127 4.40 9.55 4.00
CA LEU A 127 3.70 8.99 5.16
C LEU A 127 3.06 10.11 5.98
N ASP A 128 3.79 11.21 6.20
CA ASP A 128 3.24 12.38 6.91
C ASP A 128 2.06 13.01 6.17
N VAL A 129 2.07 13.06 4.85
CA VAL A 129 0.95 13.60 4.04
C VAL A 129 -0.34 12.80 4.21
N ILE A 130 -0.25 11.48 4.43
CA ILE A 130 -1.42 10.63 4.65
C ILE A 130 -1.73 10.38 6.12
N ARG A 131 -0.96 10.99 7.02
CA ARG A 131 -1.25 10.96 8.44
C ARG A 131 -2.51 11.76 8.71
N LEU A 132 -3.46 11.12 9.37
CA LEU A 132 -4.71 11.75 9.74
C LEU A 132 -4.54 12.52 11.05
N PRO A 133 -5.16 13.71 11.17
CA PRO A 133 -5.14 14.45 12.43
C PRO A 133 -5.78 13.62 13.54
N ILE A 134 -5.18 13.65 14.73
CA ILE A 134 -5.79 13.16 15.95
C ILE A 134 -6.78 14.26 16.36
N ASP A 135 -8.08 13.97 16.29
CA ASP A 135 -9.13 14.83 16.85
C ASP A 135 -9.17 14.69 18.38
#